data_AF-A0A969DAQ1-F1
#
_entry.id   AF-A0A969DAQ1-F1
#
_cell.length_a   1.000
_cell.length_b   1.000
_cell.length_c   1.000
_cell.angle_alpha   90.00
_cell.angle_beta   90.00
_cell.angle_gamma   90.00
#
_symmetry.space_group_name_H-M   'P 1'
#
loop_
_entity.id
_entity.type
_entity.pdbx_description
1 polymer ?
#
loop_
_entity_poly.entity_id
_entity_poly.type
_entity_poly.pdbx_seq_one_letter_code
_entity_poly.pdbx_strand_id
1 'polypeptide(L)' 'MTASEKLYQLIQNFSENQITEVLHFAEFLHQKQLPSPQPQVIPPGTLTGLRGIAKQSEPAPSDQELQTDYTNYLTQKYQ' A
#
# COMPACT_ATOMS: atom_id res chain seq x y z
N MET A 1 23.53 -29.14 -8.50
CA MET A 1 23.18 -28.23 -7.39
C MET A 1 21.86 -27.55 -7.67
N THR A 2 20.85 -27.89 -6.89
CA THR A 2 19.52 -27.27 -6.94
C THR A 2 19.51 -25.97 -6.12
N ALA A 3 18.50 -25.11 -6.35
CA ALA A 3 18.35 -23.88 -5.59
C ALA A 3 18.12 -24.14 -4.09
N SER A 4 17.39 -25.21 -3.75
CA SER A 4 17.17 -25.64 -2.37
C SER A 4 18.47 -26.07 -1.69
N GLU A 5 19.31 -26.87 -2.35
CA GLU A 5 20.62 -27.28 -1.82
C GLU A 5 21.52 -26.08 -1.52
N LYS A 6 21.56 -25.09 -2.42
CA LYS A 6 22.34 -23.85 -2.19
C LYS A 6 21.82 -23.06 -0.99
N LEU A 7 20.50 -22.99 -0.83
CA LEU A 7 19.86 -22.28 0.28
C LEU A 7 20.18 -22.96 1.62
N TYR A 8 20.13 -24.30 1.68
CA TYR A 8 20.52 -25.07 2.86
C TYR A 8 21.99 -24.89 3.25
N GLN A 9 22.90 -24.75 2.29
CA GLN A 9 24.30 -24.44 2.58
C GLN A 9 24.50 -22.99 3.05
N LEU A 10 23.69 -22.06 2.54
CA LEU A 10 23.80 -20.65 2.87
C LEU A 10 23.31 -20.36 4.30
N ILE A 11 22.17 -20.94 4.69
CA ILE A 11 21.58 -20.77 6.04
C ILE A 11 22.52 -21.25 7.14
N GLN A 12 23.33 -22.29 6.89
CA GLN A 12 24.27 -22.81 7.88
C GLN A 12 25.37 -21.81 8.28
N ASN A 13 25.61 -20.79 7.46
CA ASN A 13 26.64 -19.78 7.72
C ASN A 13 26.05 -18.44 8.22
N PHE A 14 24.73 -18.36 8.42
CA PHE A 14 24.05 -17.13 8.82
C PHE A 14 23.98 -16.98 10.34
N SER A 15 24.05 -15.74 10.81
CA SER A 15 23.73 -15.42 12.19
C SER A 15 22.21 -15.42 12.40
N GLU A 16 21.77 -15.55 13.65
CA GLU A 16 20.34 -15.66 14.01
C GLU A 16 19.48 -14.49 13.48
N ASN A 17 20.04 -13.27 13.48
CA ASN A 17 19.38 -12.10 12.91
C ASN A 17 19.12 -12.25 11.40
N GLN A 18 20.10 -12.75 10.64
CA GLN A 18 19.95 -12.95 9.20
C GLN A 18 19.00 -14.11 8.87
N ILE A 19 18.97 -15.15 9.70
CA ILE A 19 18.00 -16.25 9.56
C ILE A 19 16.58 -15.72 9.75
N THR A 20 16.38 -14.81 10.71
CA THR A 20 15.07 -14.17 10.96
C THR A 20 14.59 -13.37 9.75
N GLU A 21 15.49 -12.61 9.10
CA GLU A 21 15.17 -11.88 7.87
C GLU A 21 14.78 -12.81 6.71
N VAL A 22 15.51 -13.92 6.52
CA VAL A 22 15.16 -14.93 5.50
C VAL A 22 13.79 -15.55 5.78
N LEU A 23 13.48 -15.79 7.06
CA LEU A 23 12.19 -16.36 7.46
C LEU A 23 11.04 -15.38 7.18
N HIS A 24 11.19 -14.11 7.53
CA HIS A 24 10.23 -13.06 7.17
C HIS A 24 10.02 -12.92 5.66
N PHE A 25 11.10 -13.02 4.87
CA PHE A 25 10.99 -12.98 3.42
C PHE A 25 10.24 -14.20 2.86
N ALA A 26 10.49 -15.39 3.39
CA ALA A 26 9.77 -16.61 2.99
C ALA A 26 8.28 -16.52 3.36
N GLU A 27 7.95 -16.01 4.56
CA GLU A 27 6.57 -15.75 4.98
C GLU A 27 5.87 -14.76 4.04
N PHE A 28 6.57 -13.68 3.63
CA PHE A 28 6.04 -12.71 2.68
C PHE A 28 5.73 -13.35 1.33
N LEU A 29 6.61 -14.22 0.81
CA LEU A 29 6.37 -14.93 -0.44
C LEU A 29 5.16 -15.86 -0.36
N HIS A 30 5.00 -16.60 0.76
CA HIS A 30 3.82 -17.43 0.99
C HIS A 30 2.52 -16.61 1.04
N GLN A 31 2.53 -15.46 1.71
CA GLN A 31 1.37 -14.57 1.75
C GLN A 31 1.01 -14.04 0.35
N LYS A 32 2.01 -13.75 -0.48
CA LYS A 32 1.80 -13.28 -1.86
C LYS A 32 1.29 -14.39 -2.79
N GLN A 33 1.65 -15.65 -2.52
CA GLN A 33 1.15 -16.81 -3.26
C GLN A 33 -0.23 -17.27 -2.80
N LEU A 34 -0.67 -16.88 -1.61
CA LEU A 34 -2.07 -16.99 -1.25
C LEU A 34 -2.85 -16.16 -2.28
N PRO A 35 -3.73 -16.76 -3.10
CA PRO A 35 -4.54 -15.99 -4.02
C PRO A 35 -5.22 -14.91 -3.19
N SER A 36 -5.09 -13.65 -3.63
CA SER A 36 -5.77 -12.50 -3.04
C SER A 36 -7.12 -12.97 -2.51
N PRO A 37 -7.51 -12.65 -1.25
CA PRO A 37 -8.88 -12.87 -0.84
C PRO A 37 -9.74 -12.34 -1.98
N GLN A 38 -10.57 -13.22 -2.53
CA GLN A 38 -11.43 -12.95 -3.68
C GLN A 38 -11.95 -11.52 -3.52
N PRO A 39 -11.95 -10.68 -4.58
CA PRO A 39 -12.40 -9.31 -4.46
C PRO A 39 -13.71 -9.35 -3.70
N GLN A 40 -13.67 -8.85 -2.45
CA GLN A 40 -14.82 -8.90 -1.57
C GLN A 40 -15.92 -8.28 -2.40
N VAL A 41 -16.98 -9.05 -2.69
CA VAL A 41 -18.08 -8.54 -3.49
C VAL A 41 -18.71 -7.46 -2.63
N ILE A 42 -18.24 -6.23 -2.84
CA ILE A 42 -18.66 -5.06 -2.08
C ILE A 42 -20.18 -4.98 -2.30
N PRO A 43 -20.99 -5.15 -1.25
CA PRO A 43 -22.44 -5.17 -1.43
C PRO A 43 -22.89 -3.84 -2.04
N PRO A 44 -23.82 -3.86 -3.01
CA PRO A 44 -24.38 -2.64 -3.57
C PRO A 44 -24.97 -1.79 -2.44
N GLY A 45 -24.63 -0.49 -2.40
CA GLY A 45 -25.07 0.45 -1.36
C GLY A 45 -24.05 0.74 -0.25
N THR A 46 -22.86 0.14 -0.27
CA THR A 46 -21.77 0.53 0.64
C THR A 46 -20.93 1.67 0.05
N LEU A 47 -20.37 2.55 0.89
CA LEU A 47 -19.54 3.70 0.49
C LEU A 47 -18.39 3.32 -0.46
N THR A 48 -17.85 2.10 -0.34
CA THR A 48 -16.78 1.59 -1.20
C THR A 48 -17.27 1.21 -2.61
N GLY A 49 -18.54 0.83 -2.77
CA GLY A 49 -19.17 0.59 -4.08
C GLY A 49 -19.48 1.88 -4.84
N LEU A 50 -19.47 3.02 -4.15
CA LEU A 50 -19.68 4.36 -4.70
C LEU A 50 -18.36 5.02 -5.16
N ARG A 51 -17.24 4.30 -5.17
CA ARG A 51 -15.89 4.82 -5.54
C ARG A 51 -15.77 5.33 -6.99
N GLY A 52 -16.86 5.31 -7.77
CA GLY A 52 -16.98 5.95 -9.09
C GLY A 52 -17.84 7.22 -9.13
N ILE A 53 -18.72 7.46 -8.14
CA ILE A 53 -19.57 8.67 -8.09
C ILE A 53 -18.93 9.84 -7.35
N ALA A 54 -17.86 9.60 -6.58
CA ALA A 54 -17.05 10.64 -5.94
C ALA A 54 -15.89 11.12 -6.81
N LYS A 55 -15.86 10.77 -8.11
CA LYS A 55 -14.98 11.45 -9.06
C LYS A 55 -15.58 12.83 -9.26
N GLN A 56 -15.00 13.85 -8.63
CA GLN A 56 -15.30 15.24 -8.97
C GLN A 56 -15.17 15.38 -10.49
N SER A 57 -16.21 15.91 -11.14
CA SER A 57 -16.17 16.19 -12.58
C SER A 57 -15.21 17.33 -12.93
N GLU A 58 -14.74 18.03 -11.90
CA GLU A 58 -13.78 19.11 -12.00
C GLU A 58 -12.34 18.58 -11.97
N PRO A 59 -11.44 19.14 -12.78
CA PRO A 59 -10.02 18.83 -12.70
C PRO A 59 -9.52 19.09 -11.28
N ALA A 60 -8.58 18.26 -10.82
CA ALA A 60 -7.91 18.51 -9.55
C ALA A 60 -7.33 19.94 -9.57
N PRO A 61 -7.57 20.76 -8.52
CA PRO A 61 -7.09 22.13 -8.49
C PRO A 61 -5.57 22.16 -8.59
N SER A 62 -5.05 23.15 -9.29
CA SER A 62 -3.61 23.36 -9.40
C SER A 62 -3.02 23.81 -8.07
N ASP A 63 -1.73 23.58 -7.88
CA ASP A 63 -1.00 24.01 -6.67
C ASP A 63 -1.15 25.52 -6.41
N GLN A 64 -1.26 26.33 -7.47
CA GLN A 64 -1.42 27.78 -7.38
C GLN A 64 -2.82 28.17 -6.88
N GLU A 65 -3.86 27.46 -7.31
CA GLU A 65 -5.24 27.66 -6.82
C GLU A 65 -5.35 27.27 -5.35
N LEU A 66 -4.78 26.12 -4.97
CA LEU A 66 -4.73 25.66 -3.59
C LEU A 66 -4.00 26.66 -2.66
N GLN A 67 -2.88 27.22 -3.11
CA GLN A 67 -2.14 28.21 -2.33
C GLN A 67 -2.92 29.51 -2.12
N THR A 68 -3.65 29.94 -3.15
CA THR A 68 -4.48 31.16 -3.10
C THR A 68 -5.64 30.96 -2.12
N ASP A 69 -6.35 29.84 -2.24
CA ASP A 69 -7.48 29.51 -1.36
C ASP A 69 -7.04 29.36 0.10
N TYR A 70 -5.88 28.73 0.33
CA TYR A 70 -5.32 28.59 1.67
C TYR A 70 -4.95 29.96 2.27
N THR A 71 -4.36 30.85 1.48
CA THR A 71 -3.99 32.20 1.93
C THR A 71 -5.23 33.05 2.25
N ASN A 72 -6.27 32.95 1.43
CA ASN A 72 -7.54 33.61 1.66
C ASN A 72 -8.21 33.11 2.96
N TYR A 73 -8.23 31.80 3.18
CA TYR A 73 -8.74 31.20 4.41
C TYR A 73 -8.01 31.71 5.66
N LEU A 74 -6.68 31.73 5.62
CA LEU A 74 -5.89 32.24 6.74
C LEU A 74 -6.17 33.72 7.01
N THR A 75 -6.32 34.52 5.96
CA THR A 75 -6.62 35.94 6.08
C THR A 75 -7.99 36.14 6.73
N GLN A 76 -9.03 35.44 6.28
CA GLN A 76 -10.37 35.52 6.87
C GLN A 76 -10.43 35.03 8.32
N LYS A 77 -9.57 34.07 8.68
CA LYS A 77 -9.60 33.46 10.01
C LYS A 77 -8.88 34.29 11.07
N TYR A 78 -7.87 35.05 10.67
CA TYR A 78 -6.95 35.72 11.61
C TYR A 78 -6.89 37.25 11.44
N GLN A 79 -7.60 37.83 10.48
CA GLN A 79 -7.95 39.25 10.47
C GLN A 79 -9.38 39.46 10.96
#